data_AF-A0A099YCK7-F1
#
_entry.id   AF-A0A099YCK7-F1
#
_cell.length_a   1.000
_cell.length_b   1.000
_cell.length_c   1.000
_cell.angle_alpha   90.00
_cell.angle_beta   90.00
_cell.angle_gamma   90.00
#
_symmetry.space_group_name_H-M   'P 1'
#
loop_
_entity.id
_entity.type
_entity.pdbx_description
1 polymer ?
#
loop_
_entity_poly.entity_id
_entity_poly.type
_entity_poly.pdbx_seq_one_letter_code
_entity_poly.pdbx_strand_id
1 'polypeptide(L)' 'MKRRRLIWDLKNLTEDIDYMAQQALSNGILPGDFYNSSFSDFTAAQNAKSRKDRIQDPLALMNQITGGFTL' A
#
# COMPACT_ATOMS: atom_id res chain seq x y z
N MET A 1 -5.03 28.55 25.97
CA MET A 1 -5.01 27.06 26.03
C MET A 1 -5.19 26.37 24.68
N LYS A 2 -6.04 26.83 23.75
CA LYS A 2 -6.30 26.15 22.45
C LYS A 2 -5.05 25.86 21.60
N ARG A 3 -4.10 26.80 21.49
CA ARG A 3 -2.87 26.64 20.71
C ARG A 3 -1.96 25.50 21.19
N ARG A 4 -1.87 25.29 22.52
CA ARG A 4 -1.04 24.22 23.09
C ARG A 4 -1.62 22.84 22.81
N ARG A 5 -2.96 22.72 22.88
CA ARG A 5 -3.69 21.51 22.51
C ARG A 5 -3.46 21.17 21.03
N LEU A 6 -3.64 22.15 20.13
CA LEU A 6 -3.38 21.95 18.71
C LEU A 6 -1.95 21.47 18.42
N ILE A 7 -0.94 22.06 19.08
CA ILE A 7 0.46 21.63 18.91
C ILE A 7 0.66 20.18 19.39
N TRP A 8 0.01 19.79 20.48
CA TRP A 8 0.07 18.42 20.98
C TRP A 8 -0.63 17.44 20.03
N ASP A 9 -1.82 17.79 19.56
CA ASP A 9 -2.59 16.98 18.60
C ASP A 9 -1.80 16.75 17.29
N LEU A 10 -1.14 17.79 16.78
CA LEU A 10 -0.32 17.68 15.57
C LEU A 10 0.94 16.83 15.76
N LYS A 11 1.54 16.85 16.96
CA LYS A 11 2.68 15.98 17.29
C LYS A 11 2.26 14.52 17.30
N ASN A 12 1.16 14.21 17.99
CA ASN A 12 0.65 12.84 18.03
C ASN A 12 0.29 12.34 16.63
N LEU A 13 -0.35 13.18 15.81
CA LEU A 13 -0.65 12.82 14.43
C LEU A 13 0.61 12.46 13.63
N THR A 14 1.71 13.20 13.85
CA THR A 14 2.99 12.90 13.20
C THR A 14 3.54 11.55 13.67
N GLU A 15 3.52 11.31 14.98
CA GLU A 15 3.97 10.05 15.58
C GLU A 15 3.14 8.84 15.11
N ASP A 16 1.82 9.02 14.97
CA ASP A 16 0.90 7.99 14.46
C ASP A 16 1.19 7.66 12.99
N ILE A 17 1.45 8.68 12.16
CA ILE A 17 1.82 8.49 10.74
C ILE A 17 3.15 7.73 10.64
N ASP A 18 4.13 8.08 11.48
CA ASP A 18 5.44 7.39 11.51
C ASP A 18 5.30 5.94 11.96
N TYR A 19 4.44 5.69 12.96
CA TYR A 19 4.11 4.34 13.39
C TYR A 19 3.46 3.52 12.27
N MET A 20 2.54 4.11 11.50
CA MET A 20 1.95 3.47 10.34
C MET A 20 3.00 3.14 9.26
N ALA A 21 3.94 4.05 9.00
CA ALA A 21 5.04 3.80 8.06
C ALA A 21 5.92 2.61 8.49
N GLN A 22 6.19 2.49 9.79
CA GLN A 22 6.94 1.35 10.34
C GLN A 22 6.17 0.02 10.20
N GLN A 23 4.85 0.05 10.40
CA GLN A 23 4.02 -1.14 10.19
C GLN A 23 3.90 -1.52 8.70
N ALA A 24 3.83 -0.52 7.83
CA ALA A 24 3.83 -0.71 6.38
C ALA A 24 5.12 -1.38 5.88
N LEU A 25 6.26 -1.04 6.49
CA LEU A 25 7.54 -1.69 6.21
C LEU A 25 7.52 -3.19 6.50
N SER A 26 6.86 -3.61 7.58
CA SER A 26 6.68 -5.05 7.89
C SER A 26 5.87 -5.78 6.79
N ASN A 27 5.06 -5.04 6.02
CA ASN A 27 4.30 -5.56 4.88
C ASN A 27 5.00 -5.32 3.53
N GLY A 28 6.25 -4.85 3.55
CA GLY A 28 7.08 -4.67 2.35
C GLY A 28 6.92 -3.31 1.64
N ILE A 29 6.23 -2.34 2.25
CA ILE A 29 6.10 -0.98 1.72
C ILE A 29 7.22 -0.13 2.32
N LEU A 30 8.09 0.44 1.47
CA LEU A 30 9.18 1.29 1.96
C LEU A 30 8.63 2.60 2.56
N PRO A 31 9.28 3.18 3.59
CA PRO A 31 8.82 4.45 4.16
C PRO A 31 8.71 5.56 3.12
N GLY A 32 9.67 5.66 2.20
CA GLY A 32 9.62 6.63 1.10
C GLY A 32 8.40 6.46 0.21
N ASP A 33 7.98 5.22 -0.06
CA ASP A 33 6.77 4.95 -0.84
C ASP A 33 5.52 5.27 -0.01
N PHE A 34 5.50 4.96 1.29
CA PHE A 34 4.40 5.27 2.18
C PHE A 34 4.09 6.78 2.21
N TYR A 35 5.08 7.64 2.46
CA TYR A 35 4.87 9.10 2.54
C TYR A 35 4.53 9.74 1.18
N ASN A 36 4.93 9.12 0.07
CA ASN A 36 4.64 9.60 -1.28
C ASN A 36 3.38 8.94 -1.90
N SER A 37 2.76 7.98 -1.20
CA SER A 37 1.57 7.28 -1.66
C SER A 37 0.30 7.98 -1.21
N SER A 38 -0.76 7.87 -2.04
CA SER A 38 -2.09 8.24 -1.58
C SER A 38 -2.63 7.21 -0.59
N PHE A 39 -3.57 7.60 0.27
CA PHE A 39 -4.24 6.66 1.17
C PHE A 39 -4.91 5.49 0.44
N SER A 40 -5.42 5.73 -0.79
CA SER A 40 -5.96 4.69 -1.65
C SER A 40 -4.90 3.68 -2.10
N ASP A 41 -3.69 4.14 -2.44
CA ASP A 41 -2.60 3.25 -2.87
C ASP A 41 -2.12 2.38 -1.71
N PHE A 42 -1.99 2.97 -0.52
CA PHE A 42 -1.66 2.24 0.70
C PHE A 42 -2.71 1.17 1.01
N THR A 43 -3.99 1.51 0.91
CA THR A 43 -5.09 0.57 1.12
C THR A 43 -5.10 -0.55 0.08
N ALA A 44 -4.82 -0.24 -1.18
CA ALA A 44 -4.71 -1.23 -2.25
C ALA A 44 -3.54 -2.19 -2.01
N ALA A 45 -2.38 -1.68 -1.58
CA ALA A 45 -1.22 -2.48 -1.22
C ALA A 45 -1.49 -3.39 -0.02
N GLN A 46 -2.12 -2.85 1.03
CA GLN A 46 -2.47 -3.61 2.24
C GLN A 46 -3.48 -4.74 1.96
N ASN A 47 -4.42 -4.52 1.04
CA ASN A 47 -5.43 -5.51 0.65
C ASN A 47 -5.00 -6.40 -0.53
N ALA A 48 -3.78 -6.21 -1.06
CA ALA A 48 -3.30 -7.00 -2.19
C ALA A 48 -3.12 -8.46 -1.77
N LYS A 49 -3.81 -9.38 -2.46
CA LYS A 49 -3.60 -10.82 -2.24
C LYS A 49 -2.16 -11.19 -2.56
N SER A 50 -1.59 -12.09 -1.75
CA SER A 50 -0.27 -12.65 -2.01
C SER A 50 -0.27 -13.38 -3.36
N ARG A 51 0.87 -13.43 -4.05
CA ARG A 51 0.94 -13.94 -5.44
C ARG A 51 0.39 -15.37 -5.58
N LYS A 52 0.63 -16.22 -4.58
CA LYS A 52 0.13 -17.61 -4.50
C LYS A 52 -1.39 -17.71 -4.32
N ASP A 53 -2.03 -16.68 -3.77
CA ASP A 53 -3.47 -16.66 -3.46
C ASP A 53 -4.27 -15.89 -4.52
N ARG A 54 -3.60 -15.36 -5.55
CA ARG A 54 -4.25 -14.77 -6.72
C ARG A 54 -4.73 -15.91 -7.61
N ILE A 55 -6.05 -16.12 -7.68
CA ILE A 55 -6.65 -17.02 -8.67
C ILE A 55 -6.28 -16.45 -10.05
N GLN A 56 -5.37 -17.11 -10.75
CA GLN A 56 -5.07 -16.84 -12.15
C GLN A 56 -5.65 -17.99 -12.96
N ASP A 57 -6.59 -17.68 -13.85
CA ASP A 57 -7.00 -18.62 -14.88
C ASP A 57 -5.78 -18.89 -15.79
N PRO A 58 -5.31 -20.15 -15.89
CA PRO A 58 -4.16 -20.50 -16.73
C PRO A 58 -4.32 -20.05 -18.18
N LEU A 59 -5.55 -20.07 -18.72
CA LEU A 59 -5.84 -19.64 -20.09
C LEU A 59 -5.76 -18.12 -20.23
N ALA A 60 -6.25 -17.37 -19.25
CA ALA A 60 -6.14 -15.91 -19.24
C ALA A 60 -4.67 -15.46 -19.12
N LEU A 61 -3.87 -16.17 -18.31
CA LEU A 61 -2.44 -15.94 -18.20
C LEU A 61 -1.71 -16.26 -19.51
N MET A 62 -2.05 -17.39 -20.15
CA MET A 62 -1.49 -17.77 -21.44
C MET A 62 -1.79 -16.71 -22.50
N ASN A 63 -3.03 -16.21 -22.58
CA ASN A 63 -3.44 -15.16 -23.53
C ASN A 63 -2.71 -13.82 -23.29
N GLN A 64 -2.41 -13.46 -22.03
CA GLN A 64 -1.59 -12.29 -21.72
C GLN A 64 -0.13 -12.47 -22.14
N ILE A 65 0.42 -13.68 -22.02
CA ILE A 65 1.82 -13.97 -22.35
C ILE A 65 2.01 -14.12 -23.86
N THR A 66 1.06 -14.74 -24.57
CA THR A 66 1.14 -14.96 -26.02
C THR A 66 0.66 -13.77 -26.85
N GLY A 67 0.16 -12.70 -26.21
CA GLY A 67 -0.07 -11.40 -26.85
C GLY A 67 -0.96 -11.48 -28.11
N GLY A 68 -1.95 -12.38 -28.12
CA GLY A 68 -2.92 -12.44 -29.22
C GLY A 68 -2.37 -12.97 -30.56
N PHE A 69 -1.32 -13.78 -30.59
CA PHE A 69 -1.00 -14.56 -31.80
C PHE A 69 -2.02 -15.69 -31.97
N THR A 70 -3.15 -15.38 -32.59
CA THR A 70 -3.95 -16.35 -33.34
C THR A 70 -3.24 -16.63 -34.66
N LEU A 71 -3.00 -17.92 -34.94
CA LEU A 71 -2.50 -18.43 -36.23
C LEU A 71 -3.37 -17.96 -37.41
#